data_AF-A0A1G4JCD8-F1
#
_entry.id   AF-A0A1G4JCD8-F1
#
_cell.length_a   1.000
_cell.length_b   1.000
_cell.length_c   1.000
_cell.angle_alpha   90.00
_cell.angle_beta   90.00
_cell.angle_gamma   90.00
#
_symmetry.space_group_name_H-M   'P 1'
#
loop_
_entity.id
_entity.type
_entity.pdbx_description
1 polymer ?
#
loop_
_entity_poly.entity_id
_entity_poly.type
_entity_poly.pdbx_seq_one_letter_code
_entity_poly.pdbx_strand_id
1 'polypeptide(L)'
;MSRLNMVCDTRDTFYGRNVFETWKKEQRWWIHETSQLDYQFPELEPSRFEEGLQCGTVTNGINCAEPTICLNLCWSRDGTSLVAVFNDYGVRQYLVPEISGSPLIPFKRFFRPQSIVESCVHPLYSIFDGDKGVNVMLSSSKELPLQLFSLSPHASEHAPLYSYSVANVENERFETMYSLSFHQESAFLAGSSRNKIFAYDLNRKHPVWSSTRDNLKMRRRPAHRSIVSCFDEIIDLEHKPMRFAATYNNDVLGVDLRCQKLALLASGEDLGIKSGSGGIVQLLFSVNKHFMYVIKRNSKFIDILDARRGFSKINELALPFKIGSQKFKATLDILNGLLIGTIDGYILQWPSDMVEFGGLVSREEQQPQSERIPVILEVDQRRSRVNIVKSNPANPQLIATSFSPDKFDSECEVLSGISLVEL
;
A
#
# COMPACT_ATOMS: atom_id res chain seq x y z
N MET A 1 -20.43 9.16 16.70
CA MET A 1 -19.84 8.06 15.91
C MET A 1 -20.90 7.63 14.94
N SER A 2 -20.62 7.71 13.64
CA SER A 2 -21.46 7.13 12.59
C SER A 2 -20.98 5.70 12.35
N ARG A 3 -21.92 4.76 12.23
CA ARG A 3 -21.62 3.36 11.93
C ARG A 3 -21.64 3.19 10.41
N LEU A 4 -20.58 2.60 9.87
CA LEU A 4 -20.48 2.31 8.45
C LEU A 4 -21.28 1.07 8.09
N ASN A 5 -21.88 1.08 6.90
CA ASN A 5 -22.59 -0.08 6.39
C ASN A 5 -21.59 -1.03 5.76
N MET A 6 -21.48 -2.23 6.30
CA MET A 6 -20.64 -3.28 5.72
C MET A 6 -21.32 -3.84 4.47
N VAL A 7 -20.68 -3.65 3.32
CA VAL A 7 -21.19 -4.13 2.02
C VAL A 7 -20.81 -5.60 1.84
N CYS A 8 -19.54 -5.94 2.00
CA CYS A 8 -19.06 -7.32 1.95
C CYS A 8 -17.74 -7.46 2.70
N ASP A 9 -17.36 -8.69 3.06
CA ASP A 9 -16.10 -8.99 3.71
C ASP A 9 -15.59 -10.39 3.35
N THR A 10 -14.34 -10.67 3.69
CA THR A 10 -13.75 -12.00 3.47
C THR A 10 -14.23 -13.07 4.46
N ARG A 11 -15.25 -12.78 5.28
CA ARG A 11 -15.77 -13.66 6.34
C ARG A 11 -14.64 -14.19 7.24
N ASP A 12 -14.72 -15.45 7.65
CA ASP A 12 -13.72 -16.13 8.46
C ASP A 12 -12.56 -16.73 7.64
N THR A 13 -12.44 -16.41 6.35
CA THR A 13 -11.41 -16.96 5.44
C THR A 13 -10.02 -16.85 6.04
N PHE A 14 -9.68 -15.67 6.56
CA PHE A 14 -8.38 -15.36 7.15
C PHE A 14 -8.40 -15.37 8.68
N TYR A 15 -9.38 -16.06 9.30
CA TYR A 15 -9.44 -16.24 10.75
C TYR A 15 -8.46 -17.33 11.20
N GLY A 16 -7.62 -16.99 12.19
CA GLY A 16 -6.63 -17.89 12.78
C GLY A 16 -5.21 -17.71 12.24
N ARG A 17 -4.26 -18.43 12.85
CA ARG A 17 -2.81 -18.31 12.57
C ARG A 17 -2.28 -19.28 11.53
N ASN A 18 -3.09 -20.24 11.10
CA ASN A 18 -2.60 -21.28 10.21
C ASN A 18 -2.86 -20.89 8.74
N VAL A 19 -1.77 -20.62 8.03
CA VAL A 19 -1.79 -20.24 6.61
C VAL A 19 -2.42 -21.34 5.74
N PHE A 20 -2.14 -22.61 6.01
CA PHE A 20 -2.73 -23.71 5.24
C PHE A 20 -4.23 -23.89 5.51
N GLU A 21 -4.65 -23.68 6.76
CA GLU A 21 -6.09 -23.67 7.08
C GLU A 21 -6.80 -22.47 6.45
N THR A 22 -6.12 -21.33 6.33
CA THR A 22 -6.61 -20.17 5.57
C THR A 22 -6.89 -20.56 4.11
N TRP A 23 -5.95 -21.23 3.45
CA TRP A 23 -6.12 -21.64 2.04
C TRP A 23 -7.26 -22.65 1.87
N LYS A 24 -7.43 -23.58 2.81
CA LYS A 24 -8.58 -24.51 2.83
C LYS A 24 -9.91 -23.78 3.03
N LYS A 25 -9.97 -22.81 3.95
CA LYS A 25 -11.17 -21.97 4.16
C LYS A 25 -11.51 -21.17 2.92
N GLU A 26 -10.52 -20.54 2.31
CA GLU A 26 -10.66 -19.79 1.06
C GLU A 26 -11.24 -20.67 -0.05
N GLN A 27 -10.70 -21.87 -0.24
CA GLN A 27 -11.22 -22.82 -1.22
C GLN A 27 -12.67 -23.24 -0.92
N ARG A 28 -13.02 -23.45 0.35
CA ARG A 28 -14.39 -23.82 0.75
C ARG A 28 -15.39 -22.71 0.43
N TRP A 29 -15.09 -21.46 0.80
CA TRP A 29 -15.93 -20.30 0.47
C TRP A 29 -16.04 -20.12 -1.05
N TRP A 30 -14.92 -20.23 -1.76
CA TRP A 30 -14.91 -20.12 -3.22
C TRP A 30 -15.82 -21.16 -3.88
N ILE A 31 -15.73 -22.44 -3.51
CA ILE A 31 -16.61 -23.50 -4.06
C ILE A 31 -18.07 -23.22 -3.72
N HIS A 32 -18.36 -22.85 -2.47
CA HIS A 32 -19.72 -22.62 -2.00
C HIS A 32 -20.43 -21.51 -2.79
N GLU A 33 -19.73 -20.40 -3.03
CA GLU A 33 -20.29 -19.22 -3.69
C GLU A 33 -20.33 -19.37 -5.21
N THR A 34 -19.26 -19.88 -5.81
CA THR A 34 -19.18 -20.03 -7.27
C THR A 34 -20.14 -21.09 -7.79
N SER A 35 -20.43 -22.14 -7.02
CA SER A 35 -21.43 -23.17 -7.40
C SER A 35 -22.86 -22.65 -7.49
N GLN A 36 -23.15 -21.48 -6.91
CA GLN A 36 -24.48 -20.86 -6.94
C GLN A 36 -24.66 -19.87 -8.10
N LEU A 37 -23.60 -19.62 -8.86
CA LEU A 37 -23.56 -18.62 -9.94
C LEU A 37 -23.51 -19.31 -11.31
N ASP A 38 -24.17 -18.71 -12.30
CA ASP A 38 -24.18 -19.18 -13.69
C ASP A 38 -22.93 -18.76 -14.49
N TYR A 39 -21.89 -18.30 -13.78
CA TYR A 39 -20.61 -17.87 -14.35
C TYR A 39 -19.51 -18.88 -14.02
N GLN A 40 -18.71 -19.25 -15.01
CA GLN A 40 -17.57 -20.14 -14.81
C GLN A 40 -16.35 -19.37 -14.28
N PHE A 41 -16.17 -19.39 -12.95
CA PHE A 41 -15.01 -18.79 -12.31
C PHE A 41 -13.71 -19.54 -12.67
N PRO A 42 -12.57 -18.84 -12.84
CA PRO A 42 -11.29 -19.50 -13.03
C PRO A 42 -10.85 -20.17 -11.72
N GLU A 43 -10.29 -21.37 -11.82
CA GLU A 43 -9.82 -22.10 -10.63
C GLU A 43 -8.75 -21.30 -9.86
N LEU A 44 -8.79 -21.41 -8.53
CA LEU A 44 -7.78 -20.80 -7.68
C LEU A 44 -6.48 -21.61 -7.76
N GLU A 45 -5.40 -20.96 -8.17
CA GLU A 45 -4.08 -21.62 -8.25
C GLU A 45 -3.70 -22.16 -6.86
N PRO A 46 -3.30 -23.44 -6.76
CA PRO A 46 -2.81 -24.01 -5.50
C PRO A 46 -1.42 -23.48 -5.19
N SER A 47 -1.09 -23.40 -3.91
CA SER A 47 0.26 -23.03 -3.51
C SER A 47 1.19 -24.24 -3.63
N ARG A 48 2.36 -24.07 -4.25
CA ARG A 48 3.43 -25.08 -4.25
C ARG A 48 3.87 -25.53 -2.85
N PHE A 49 3.57 -24.74 -1.82
CA PHE A 49 3.87 -25.07 -0.43
C PHE A 49 2.84 -26.05 0.17
N GLU A 50 1.66 -26.21 -0.42
CA GLU A 50 0.69 -27.24 -0.03
C GLU A 50 1.17 -28.65 -0.40
N GLU A 51 1.84 -28.79 -1.54
CA GLU A 51 2.36 -30.08 -2.04
C GLU A 51 3.51 -30.59 -1.16
N GLY A 52 4.40 -29.70 -0.70
CA GLY A 52 5.55 -30.06 0.14
C GLY A 52 5.17 -30.66 1.51
N LEU A 53 4.01 -30.28 2.05
CA LEU A 53 3.45 -30.88 3.27
C LEU A 53 3.07 -32.35 3.08
N GLN A 54 2.56 -32.72 1.90
CA GLN A 54 2.20 -34.09 1.59
C GLN A 54 3.43 -35.00 1.47
N CYS A 55 4.59 -34.42 1.11
CA CYS A 55 5.87 -35.14 1.00
C CYS A 55 6.75 -35.06 2.26
N GLY A 56 6.25 -34.55 3.39
CA GLY A 56 6.98 -34.51 4.67
C GLY A 56 8.25 -33.63 4.66
N THR A 57 8.40 -32.75 3.66
CA THR A 57 9.56 -31.85 3.54
C THR A 57 9.26 -30.53 4.25
N VAL A 58 10.17 -30.10 5.13
CA VAL A 58 10.04 -28.81 5.84
C VAL A 58 9.96 -27.70 4.80
N THR A 59 8.81 -27.01 4.72
CA THR A 59 8.60 -25.86 3.86
C THR A 59 9.43 -24.68 4.38
N ASN A 60 10.72 -24.63 4.03
CA ASN A 60 11.70 -23.63 4.49
C ASN A 60 11.38 -22.16 4.11
N GLY A 61 10.17 -21.85 3.66
CA GLY A 61 9.78 -20.55 3.10
C GLY A 61 8.64 -19.84 3.80
N ILE A 62 7.61 -20.52 4.31
CA ILE A 62 6.40 -19.90 4.90
C ILE A 62 6.30 -20.28 6.37
N ASN A 63 6.14 -19.26 7.23
CA ASN A 63 5.83 -19.49 8.64
C ASN A 63 4.35 -19.84 8.78
N CYS A 64 4.05 -21.12 8.97
CA CYS A 64 2.68 -21.61 9.06
C CYS A 64 1.94 -21.18 10.34
N ALA A 65 2.64 -20.64 11.34
CA ALA A 65 2.05 -20.16 12.59
C ALA A 65 1.79 -18.65 12.59
N GLU A 66 2.03 -17.96 11.47
CA GLU A 66 1.74 -16.53 11.32
C GLU A 66 0.34 -16.30 10.74
N PRO A 67 -0.38 -15.28 11.25
CA PRO A 67 -1.65 -14.87 10.65
C PRO A 67 -1.47 -14.38 9.21
N THR A 68 -2.47 -14.63 8.38
CA THR A 68 -2.49 -14.15 6.98
C THR A 68 -2.94 -12.69 6.95
N ILE A 69 -2.02 -11.77 6.68
CA ILE A 69 -2.22 -10.32 6.73
C ILE A 69 -2.09 -9.72 5.33
N CYS A 70 -3.02 -8.86 4.94
CA CYS A 70 -2.93 -8.06 3.72
C CYS A 70 -1.88 -6.94 3.89
N LEU A 71 -0.87 -6.97 3.01
CA LEU A 71 0.27 -6.05 2.97
C LEU A 71 0.05 -4.88 2.01
N ASN A 72 -0.72 -5.12 0.96
CA ASN A 72 -1.07 -4.11 -0.04
C ASN A 72 -2.46 -4.36 -0.61
N LEU A 73 -3.19 -3.27 -0.88
CA LEU A 73 -4.55 -3.28 -1.40
C LEU A 73 -4.68 -2.17 -2.42
N CYS A 74 -5.17 -2.49 -3.61
CA CYS A 74 -5.27 -1.56 -4.74
C CYS A 74 -6.60 -1.77 -5.46
N TRP A 75 -7.32 -0.67 -5.69
CA TRP A 75 -8.51 -0.66 -6.55
C TRP A 75 -8.11 -0.71 -8.02
N SER A 76 -8.93 -1.36 -8.84
CA SER A 76 -8.94 -1.06 -10.26
C SER A 76 -9.41 0.35 -10.53
N ARG A 77 -8.98 0.91 -11.66
CA ARG A 77 -9.28 2.29 -12.06
C ARG A 77 -10.79 2.56 -12.13
N ASP A 78 -11.54 1.57 -12.61
CA ASP A 78 -13.00 1.60 -12.75
C ASP A 78 -13.73 1.30 -11.42
N GLY A 79 -13.02 0.96 -10.35
CA GLY A 79 -13.61 0.67 -9.05
C GLY A 79 -14.37 -0.66 -8.97
N THR A 80 -14.27 -1.53 -9.98
CA THR A 80 -15.04 -2.80 -10.04
C THR A 80 -14.32 -3.99 -9.39
N SER A 81 -13.03 -3.84 -9.09
CA SER A 81 -12.21 -4.92 -8.58
C SER A 81 -11.09 -4.44 -7.65
N LEU A 82 -10.55 -5.38 -6.89
CA LEU A 82 -9.42 -5.16 -5.99
C LEU A 82 -8.30 -6.14 -6.30
N VAL A 83 -7.06 -5.69 -6.14
CA VAL A 83 -5.88 -6.54 -6.05
C VAL A 83 -5.33 -6.42 -4.63
N ALA A 84 -5.16 -7.56 -3.97
CA ALA A 84 -4.59 -7.63 -2.63
C ALA A 84 -3.38 -8.56 -2.60
N VAL A 85 -2.35 -8.12 -1.89
CA VAL A 85 -1.11 -8.86 -1.68
C VAL A 85 -0.99 -9.19 -0.21
N PHE A 86 -0.73 -10.46 0.12
CA PHE A 86 -0.69 -10.97 1.48
C PHE A 86 0.70 -11.49 1.86
N ASN A 87 0.95 -11.63 3.18
CA ASN A 87 2.21 -12.17 3.70
C ASN A 87 2.39 -13.68 3.49
N ASP A 88 1.33 -14.39 3.07
CA ASP A 88 1.35 -15.80 2.66
C ASP A 88 1.86 -16.01 1.22
N TYR A 89 2.40 -14.95 0.62
CA TYR A 89 2.92 -14.87 -0.76
C TYR A 89 1.81 -14.93 -1.82
N GLY A 90 0.55 -14.92 -1.39
CA GLY A 90 -0.61 -14.90 -2.25
C GLY A 90 -0.91 -13.50 -2.78
N VAL A 91 -1.24 -13.45 -4.06
CA VAL A 91 -1.85 -12.30 -4.73
C VAL A 91 -3.26 -12.72 -5.12
N ARG A 92 -4.24 -11.89 -4.73
CA ARG A 92 -5.66 -12.18 -4.90
C ARG A 92 -6.32 -11.03 -5.63
N GLN A 93 -7.07 -11.36 -6.67
CA GLN A 93 -7.95 -10.42 -7.38
C GLN A 93 -9.37 -10.69 -6.91
N TYR A 94 -10.08 -9.66 -6.48
CA TYR A 94 -11.48 -9.74 -6.06
C TYR A 94 -12.34 -8.92 -7.01
N LEU A 95 -13.52 -9.44 -7.35
CA LEU A 95 -14.59 -8.64 -7.95
C LEU A 95 -15.45 -8.06 -6.83
N VAL A 96 -15.89 -6.81 -6.98
CA VAL A 96 -16.86 -6.21 -6.06
C VAL A 96 -18.21 -6.92 -6.28
N PRO A 97 -18.80 -7.56 -5.26
CA PRO A 97 -20.10 -8.20 -5.42
C PRO A 97 -21.20 -7.15 -5.66
N GLU A 98 -22.14 -7.47 -6.55
CA GLU A 98 -23.33 -6.62 -6.76
C GLU A 98 -24.33 -6.70 -5.59
N ILE A 99 -24.34 -7.82 -4.87
CA ILE A 99 -25.26 -8.09 -3.78
C ILE A 99 -24.56 -7.80 -2.44
N SER A 100 -25.10 -6.82 -1.71
CA SER A 100 -24.66 -6.54 -0.34
C SER A 100 -24.87 -7.75 0.57
N GLY A 101 -23.87 -8.06 1.38
CA GLY A 101 -23.85 -9.21 2.27
C GLY A 101 -23.25 -10.47 1.65
N SER A 102 -22.93 -10.50 0.35
CA SER A 102 -22.16 -11.61 -0.22
C SER A 102 -20.73 -11.61 0.33
N PRO A 103 -20.12 -12.79 0.53
CA PRO A 103 -18.71 -12.86 0.90
C PRO A 103 -17.81 -12.40 -0.24
N LEU A 104 -16.72 -11.72 0.11
CA LEU A 104 -15.70 -11.29 -0.81
C LEU A 104 -14.73 -12.46 -1.08
N ILE A 105 -15.02 -13.24 -2.12
CA ILE A 105 -14.18 -14.35 -2.58
C ILE A 105 -13.20 -13.90 -3.68
N PRO A 106 -12.00 -14.49 -3.75
CA PRO A 106 -11.09 -14.18 -4.84
C PRO A 106 -11.68 -14.64 -6.18
N PHE A 107 -11.73 -13.73 -7.15
CA PHE A 107 -11.95 -14.07 -8.55
C PHE A 107 -10.75 -14.85 -9.11
N LYS A 108 -9.54 -14.46 -8.72
CA LYS A 108 -8.30 -15.15 -9.08
C LYS A 108 -7.31 -15.12 -7.93
N ARG A 109 -6.51 -16.17 -7.79
CA ARG A 109 -5.43 -16.29 -6.82
C ARG A 109 -4.22 -16.91 -7.46
N PHE A 110 -3.04 -16.41 -7.13
CA PHE A 110 -1.75 -17.05 -7.43
C PHE A 110 -0.72 -16.78 -6.35
N PHE A 111 0.32 -17.61 -6.29
CA PHE A 111 1.35 -17.52 -5.26
C PHE A 111 2.71 -17.17 -5.84
N ARG A 112 3.49 -16.42 -5.06
CA ARG A 112 4.89 -16.14 -5.37
C ARG A 112 5.80 -17.17 -4.71
N PRO A 113 6.94 -17.48 -5.34
CA PRO A 113 7.90 -18.41 -4.77
C PRO A 113 8.57 -17.87 -3.50
N GLN A 114 8.56 -16.55 -3.28
CA GLN A 114 9.20 -15.90 -2.15
C GLN A 114 8.35 -14.74 -1.64
N SER A 115 8.68 -14.27 -0.43
CA SER A 115 8.06 -13.11 0.20
C SER A 115 8.14 -11.87 -0.68
N ILE A 116 6.98 -11.25 -0.88
CA ILE A 116 6.84 -9.98 -1.57
C ILE A 116 7.19 -8.87 -0.57
N VAL A 117 8.30 -8.17 -0.81
CA VAL A 117 8.75 -7.03 0.00
C VAL A 117 7.95 -5.78 -0.34
N GLU A 118 7.70 -5.57 -1.63
CA GLU A 118 6.88 -4.46 -2.13
C GLU A 118 6.21 -4.85 -3.45
N SER A 119 5.03 -4.28 -3.71
CA SER A 119 4.27 -4.50 -4.94
C SER A 119 3.66 -3.20 -5.44
N CYS A 120 3.48 -3.09 -6.75
CA CYS A 120 2.80 -1.97 -7.36
C CYS A 120 1.97 -2.45 -8.54
N VAL A 121 0.65 -2.29 -8.43
CA VAL A 121 -0.28 -2.56 -9.54
C VAL A 121 -0.27 -1.36 -10.47
N HIS A 122 -0.36 -1.60 -11.77
CA HIS A 122 -0.41 -0.53 -12.76
C HIS A 122 -1.67 0.34 -12.54
N PRO A 123 -1.59 1.67 -12.57
CA PRO A 123 -2.72 2.54 -12.22
C PRO A 123 -3.94 2.45 -13.15
N LEU A 124 -3.74 1.97 -14.39
CA LEU A 124 -4.83 1.72 -15.35
C LEU A 124 -5.37 0.28 -15.31
N TYR A 125 -4.98 -0.52 -14.32
CA TYR A 125 -5.50 -1.87 -14.15
C TYR A 125 -7.03 -1.87 -14.06
N SER A 126 -7.67 -2.76 -14.82
CA SER A 126 -9.10 -3.10 -14.74
C SER A 126 -9.28 -4.53 -15.25
N ILE A 127 -10.11 -5.32 -14.57
CA ILE A 127 -10.42 -6.68 -15.01
C ILE A 127 -11.20 -6.67 -16.34
N PHE A 128 -12.06 -5.67 -16.55
CA PHE A 128 -12.97 -5.60 -17.71
C PHE A 128 -12.44 -4.75 -18.86
N ASP A 129 -11.86 -3.58 -18.55
CA ASP A 129 -11.44 -2.57 -19.53
C ASP A 129 -9.91 -2.47 -19.70
N GLY A 130 -9.14 -3.35 -19.03
CA GLY A 130 -7.68 -3.30 -19.07
C GLY A 130 -7.08 -4.06 -20.26
N ASP A 131 -6.39 -3.34 -21.14
CA ASP A 131 -5.51 -3.96 -22.13
C ASP A 131 -4.41 -4.81 -21.47
N LYS A 132 -3.90 -5.81 -22.19
CA LYS A 132 -2.82 -6.70 -21.69
C LYS A 132 -1.58 -5.95 -21.20
N GLY A 133 -1.31 -4.76 -21.74
CA GLY A 133 -0.17 -3.92 -21.35
C GLY A 133 -0.33 -3.25 -19.99
N VAL A 134 -1.57 -3.04 -19.53
CA VAL A 134 -1.87 -2.32 -18.27
C VAL A 134 -2.35 -3.24 -17.16
N ASN A 135 -2.76 -4.47 -17.48
CA ASN A 135 -3.14 -5.47 -16.47
C ASN A 135 -1.90 -6.19 -15.91
N VAL A 136 -1.05 -5.44 -15.23
CA VAL A 136 0.24 -5.90 -14.71
C VAL A 136 0.52 -5.43 -13.28
N MET A 137 1.39 -6.17 -12.60
CA MET A 137 1.90 -5.84 -11.28
C MET A 137 3.42 -6.00 -11.24
N LEU A 138 4.11 -5.01 -10.69
CA LEU A 138 5.51 -5.12 -10.29
C LEU A 138 5.60 -5.74 -8.89
N SER A 139 6.55 -6.64 -8.70
CA SER A 139 6.82 -7.25 -7.38
C SER A 139 8.31 -7.35 -7.13
N SER A 140 8.71 -6.89 -5.94
CA SER A 140 10.05 -6.97 -5.40
C SER A 140 10.12 -8.02 -4.30
N SER A 141 11.16 -8.84 -4.31
CA SER A 141 11.45 -9.84 -3.29
C SER A 141 12.91 -9.72 -2.84
N LYS A 142 13.25 -10.31 -1.69
CA LYS A 142 14.65 -10.36 -1.24
C LYS A 142 15.43 -11.28 -2.17
N GLU A 143 16.66 -10.89 -2.53
CA GLU A 143 17.59 -11.75 -3.29
C GLU A 143 17.06 -12.25 -4.64
N LEU A 144 16.06 -11.58 -5.21
CA LEU A 144 15.51 -11.86 -6.53
C LEU A 144 15.54 -10.60 -7.40
N PRO A 145 15.53 -10.75 -8.74
CA PRO A 145 15.31 -9.62 -9.62
C PRO A 145 13.93 -9.00 -9.37
N LEU A 146 13.78 -7.73 -9.73
CA LEU A 146 12.46 -7.10 -9.79
C LEU A 146 11.68 -7.74 -10.95
N GLN A 147 10.43 -8.14 -10.72
CA GLN A 147 9.66 -8.92 -11.69
C GLN A 147 8.33 -8.23 -12.04
N LEU A 148 7.93 -8.35 -13.31
CA LEU A 148 6.61 -7.95 -13.83
C LEU A 148 5.72 -9.18 -13.97
N PHE A 149 4.48 -9.09 -13.50
CA PHE A 149 3.48 -10.16 -13.57
C PHE A 149 2.24 -9.72 -14.30
N SER A 150 1.62 -10.67 -15.01
CA SER A 150 0.28 -10.49 -15.54
C SER A 150 -0.73 -10.57 -14.41
N LEU A 151 -1.67 -9.63 -14.40
CA LEU A 151 -2.93 -9.71 -13.65
C LEU A 151 -4.10 -10.05 -14.58
N SER A 152 -3.83 -10.51 -15.80
CA SER A 152 -4.89 -10.91 -16.72
C SER A 152 -5.66 -12.09 -16.12
N PRO A 153 -7.00 -12.05 -16.10
CA PRO A 153 -7.81 -13.12 -15.55
C PRO A 153 -7.64 -14.45 -16.30
N HIS A 154 -7.29 -14.38 -17.59
CA HIS A 154 -7.10 -15.53 -18.47
C HIS A 154 -5.69 -16.15 -18.43
N ALA A 155 -4.76 -15.60 -17.65
CA ALA A 155 -3.42 -16.20 -17.54
C ALA A 155 -3.51 -17.53 -16.78
N SER A 156 -3.12 -18.64 -17.42
CA SER A 156 -3.08 -19.98 -16.80
C SER A 156 -1.89 -20.19 -15.87
N GLU A 157 -0.80 -19.46 -16.11
CA GLU A 157 0.41 -19.50 -15.30
C GLU A 157 0.87 -18.08 -14.96
N HIS A 158 1.40 -17.89 -13.76
CA HIS A 158 1.93 -16.60 -13.30
C HIS A 158 3.46 -16.59 -13.29
N ALA A 159 4.07 -17.05 -14.38
CA ALA A 159 5.48 -16.81 -14.63
C ALA A 159 5.75 -15.30 -14.80
N PRO A 160 6.95 -14.79 -14.43
CA PRO A 160 7.29 -13.39 -14.68
C PRO A 160 7.22 -13.08 -16.18
N LEU A 161 6.43 -12.07 -16.55
CA LEU A 161 6.42 -11.52 -17.91
C LEU A 161 7.77 -10.91 -18.27
N TYR A 162 8.41 -10.27 -17.29
CA TYR A 162 9.69 -9.63 -17.45
C TYR A 162 10.46 -9.59 -16.12
N SER A 163 11.79 -9.58 -16.19
CA SER A 163 12.68 -9.47 -15.03
C SER A 163 13.69 -8.34 -15.24
N TYR A 164 13.64 -7.33 -14.38
CA TYR A 164 14.51 -6.16 -14.43
C TYR A 164 15.78 -6.39 -13.60
N SER A 165 16.90 -5.89 -14.13
CA SER A 165 18.20 -6.00 -13.50
C SER A 165 18.30 -5.08 -12.29
N VAL A 166 18.43 -5.69 -11.11
CA VAL A 166 18.71 -5.00 -9.84
C VAL A 166 20.06 -5.41 -9.24
N ALA A 167 20.94 -6.02 -10.05
CA ALA A 167 22.24 -6.50 -9.58
C ALA A 167 23.14 -5.32 -9.16
N ASN A 168 23.71 -5.42 -7.97
CA ASN A 168 24.73 -4.50 -7.49
C ASN A 168 26.09 -4.92 -8.05
N VAL A 169 26.72 -4.04 -8.82
CA VAL A 169 28.00 -4.30 -9.48
C VAL A 169 29.14 -4.59 -8.49
N GLU A 170 29.05 -4.09 -7.25
CA GLU A 170 30.10 -4.25 -6.22
C GLU A 170 30.14 -5.66 -5.60
N ASN A 171 28.99 -6.35 -5.53
CA ASN A 171 28.88 -7.61 -4.79
C ASN A 171 28.07 -8.70 -5.52
N GLU A 172 27.63 -8.43 -6.74
CA GLU A 172 26.84 -9.32 -7.60
C GLU A 172 25.51 -9.80 -6.99
N ARG A 173 25.06 -9.17 -5.89
CA ARG A 173 23.78 -9.49 -5.26
C ARG A 173 22.66 -8.63 -5.83
N PHE A 174 21.45 -9.20 -5.85
CA PHE A 174 20.25 -8.45 -6.18
C PHE A 174 19.93 -7.44 -5.06
N GLU A 175 19.83 -6.16 -5.42
CA GLU A 175 19.31 -5.14 -4.51
C GLU A 175 17.80 -5.32 -4.33
N THR A 176 17.35 -5.36 -3.08
CA THR A 176 15.93 -5.36 -2.76
C THR A 176 15.35 -3.96 -2.96
N MET A 177 14.26 -3.86 -3.74
CA MET A 177 13.47 -2.64 -3.84
C MET A 177 12.44 -2.61 -2.71
N TYR A 178 12.38 -1.50 -1.98
CA TYR A 178 11.51 -1.29 -0.83
C TYR A 178 10.35 -0.33 -1.12
N SER A 179 10.35 0.29 -2.29
CA SER A 179 9.29 1.15 -2.80
C SER A 179 9.21 1.00 -4.32
N LEU A 180 7.98 0.96 -4.85
CA LEU A 180 7.69 0.86 -6.28
C LEU A 180 6.55 1.81 -6.61
N SER A 181 6.63 2.49 -7.76
CA SER A 181 5.56 3.37 -8.22
C SER A 181 5.63 3.59 -9.73
N PHE A 182 4.57 3.27 -10.45
CA PHE A 182 4.41 3.75 -11.83
C PHE A 182 4.40 5.27 -11.85
N HIS A 183 4.92 5.88 -12.91
CA HIS A 183 4.86 7.34 -13.10
C HIS A 183 4.37 7.75 -14.48
N GLN A 184 4.35 6.79 -15.41
CA GLN A 184 3.74 6.82 -16.72
C GLN A 184 3.23 5.41 -17.03
N GLU A 185 2.52 5.22 -18.13
CA GLU A 185 2.03 3.91 -18.57
C GLU A 185 3.18 2.88 -18.76
N SER A 186 4.28 3.30 -19.38
CA SER A 186 5.42 2.41 -19.66
C SER A 186 6.61 2.60 -18.73
N ALA A 187 6.48 3.38 -17.66
CA ALA A 187 7.64 3.75 -16.84
C ALA A 187 7.33 3.77 -15.34
N PHE A 188 8.29 3.32 -14.54
CA PHE A 188 8.15 3.20 -13.10
C PHE A 188 9.44 3.58 -12.36
N LEU A 189 9.27 3.92 -11.09
CA LEU A 189 10.32 4.21 -10.14
C LEU A 189 10.46 3.07 -9.14
N ALA A 190 11.69 2.80 -8.75
CA ALA A 190 12.01 1.84 -7.71
C ALA A 190 13.00 2.44 -6.73
N GLY A 191 12.73 2.34 -5.43
CA GLY A 191 13.60 2.81 -4.38
C GLY A 191 14.25 1.65 -3.64
N SER A 192 15.56 1.71 -3.42
CA SER A 192 16.32 0.68 -2.70
C SER A 192 16.98 1.24 -1.43
N SER A 193 17.86 0.44 -0.84
CA SER A 193 18.69 0.89 0.29
C SER A 193 19.70 1.98 -0.12
N ARG A 194 20.33 2.63 0.86
CA ARG A 194 21.32 3.70 0.66
C ARG A 194 20.78 4.91 -0.14
N ASN A 195 19.50 5.23 -0.02
CA ASN A 195 18.84 6.34 -0.72
C ASN A 195 18.96 6.26 -2.25
N LYS A 196 19.04 5.05 -2.83
CA LYS A 196 19.08 4.87 -4.27
C LYS A 196 17.67 4.85 -4.84
N ILE A 197 17.47 5.59 -5.93
CA ILE A 197 16.25 5.59 -6.72
C ILE A 197 16.64 5.25 -8.15
N PHE A 198 15.85 4.36 -8.76
CA PHE A 198 15.98 3.91 -10.12
C PHE A 198 14.73 4.31 -10.89
N ALA A 199 14.91 4.68 -12.15
CA ALA A 199 13.82 4.84 -13.12
C ALA A 199 13.96 3.78 -14.20
N TYR A 200 12.88 3.07 -14.47
CA TYR A 200 12.81 2.00 -15.46
C TYR A 200 11.75 2.30 -16.50
N ASP A 201 11.97 1.76 -17.69
CA ASP A 201 10.96 1.58 -18.72
C ASP A 201 10.57 0.10 -18.72
N LEU A 202 9.28 -0.21 -18.85
CA LEU A 202 8.76 -1.58 -18.84
C LEU A 202 9.41 -2.47 -19.91
N ASN A 203 9.89 -1.87 -21.00
CA ASN A 203 10.50 -2.58 -22.13
C ASN A 203 12.02 -2.70 -22.01
N ARG A 204 12.64 -2.19 -20.94
CA ARG A 204 14.10 -2.17 -20.76
C ARG A 204 14.51 -2.93 -19.51
N LYS A 205 15.38 -3.92 -19.68
CA LYS A 205 15.94 -4.74 -18.58
C LYS A 205 16.71 -3.92 -17.56
N HIS A 206 17.47 -2.93 -18.01
CA HIS A 206 18.30 -2.09 -17.16
C HIS A 206 17.59 -0.76 -16.89
N PRO A 207 17.83 -0.14 -15.72
CA PRO A 207 17.27 1.17 -15.42
C PRO A 207 17.68 2.18 -16.48
N VAL A 208 16.75 3.04 -16.90
CA VAL A 208 17.04 4.19 -17.75
C VAL A 208 17.96 5.16 -17.04
N TRP A 209 17.78 5.28 -15.71
CA TRP A 209 18.60 6.11 -14.86
C TRP A 209 18.57 5.60 -13.42
N SER A 210 19.64 5.88 -12.68
CA SER A 210 19.71 5.69 -11.23
C SER A 210 20.38 6.88 -10.57
N SER A 211 19.90 7.30 -9.41
CA SER A 211 20.54 8.33 -8.59
C SER A 211 20.57 7.93 -7.13
N THR A 212 21.63 8.38 -6.47
CA THR A 212 21.86 8.20 -5.04
C THR A 212 22.08 9.58 -4.45
N ARG A 213 21.60 9.80 -3.22
CA ARG A 213 21.82 11.07 -2.47
C ARG A 213 23.29 11.36 -2.11
N ASP A 214 24.27 10.65 -2.66
CA ASP A 214 25.68 10.74 -2.26
C ASP A 214 26.44 11.98 -2.76
N ASN A 215 25.79 12.97 -3.38
CA ASN A 215 26.48 14.13 -4.00
C ASN A 215 26.00 15.54 -3.61
N LEU A 216 25.38 15.72 -2.44
CA LEU A 216 25.29 17.07 -1.84
C LEU A 216 26.56 17.36 -1.03
N LYS A 217 27.63 17.75 -1.75
CA LYS A 217 28.93 18.23 -1.22
C LYS A 217 28.84 19.45 -0.28
N MET A 218 27.65 19.88 0.13
CA MET A 218 27.41 21.16 0.83
C MET A 218 27.24 21.07 2.34
N ARG A 219 27.25 19.89 2.99
CA ARG A 219 27.30 19.82 4.46
C ARG A 219 28.26 18.73 4.93
N ARG A 220 29.11 19.07 5.90
CA ARG A 220 30.18 18.27 6.54
C ARG A 220 29.69 17.00 7.28
N ARG A 221 28.51 16.46 6.98
CA ARG A 221 27.99 15.22 7.58
C ARG A 221 27.91 14.15 6.49
N PRO A 222 28.37 12.92 6.74
CA PRO A 222 28.20 11.82 5.80
C PRO A 222 26.71 11.68 5.48
N ALA A 223 26.37 11.51 4.20
CA ALA A 223 25.00 11.24 3.79
C ALA A 223 24.52 9.98 4.53
N HIS A 224 23.57 10.14 5.46
CA HIS A 224 23.02 9.00 6.20
C HIS A 224 22.27 8.10 5.23
N ARG A 225 22.81 6.89 5.03
CA ARG A 225 22.23 5.85 4.18
C ARG A 225 20.91 5.38 4.79
N SER A 226 19.81 5.50 4.05
CA SER A 226 18.50 5.02 4.49
C SER A 226 17.82 4.20 3.39
N ILE A 227 16.70 3.58 3.72
CA ILE A 227 15.82 2.91 2.77
C ILE A 227 14.86 3.95 2.20
N VAL A 228 14.73 4.00 0.87
CA VAL A 228 13.63 4.72 0.20
C VAL A 228 12.34 3.91 0.42
N SER A 229 11.47 4.44 1.26
CA SER A 229 10.38 3.69 1.89
C SER A 229 9.04 3.80 1.17
N CYS A 230 8.80 4.88 0.43
CA CYS A 230 7.62 5.08 -0.38
C CYS A 230 7.85 6.17 -1.43
N PHE A 231 6.99 6.18 -2.44
CA PHE A 231 6.78 7.32 -3.34
C PHE A 231 5.41 7.95 -3.04
N ASP A 232 5.17 9.15 -3.55
CA ASP A 232 3.84 9.76 -3.55
C ASP A 232 2.82 8.92 -4.31
N GLU A 233 1.60 8.85 -3.77
CA GLU A 233 0.49 8.20 -4.46
C GLU A 233 0.02 9.05 -5.64
N ILE A 234 -0.19 8.40 -6.78
CA ILE A 234 -0.67 9.02 -8.00
C ILE A 234 -2.14 8.71 -8.16
N ILE A 235 -2.94 9.75 -8.35
CA ILE A 235 -4.34 9.66 -8.76
C ILE A 235 -4.42 9.62 -10.30
N ASP A 236 -3.59 10.42 -11.00
CA ASP A 236 -3.60 10.54 -12.45
C ASP A 236 -2.22 10.31 -13.06
N LEU A 237 -2.14 9.47 -14.10
CA LEU A 237 -0.92 9.15 -14.87
C LEU A 237 -0.44 10.27 -15.80
N GLU A 238 -0.89 11.51 -15.61
CA GLU A 238 -0.35 12.64 -16.34
C GLU A 238 1.18 12.70 -16.17
N HIS A 239 1.88 13.07 -17.25
CA HIS A 239 3.33 13.15 -17.24
C HIS A 239 3.80 14.22 -16.24
N LYS A 240 4.08 13.80 -15.01
CA LYS A 240 4.59 14.67 -13.96
C LYS A 240 6.12 14.67 -14.01
N PRO A 241 6.76 15.81 -14.31
CA PRO A 241 8.22 15.88 -14.39
C PRO A 241 8.89 15.70 -13.02
N MET A 242 8.12 15.87 -11.94
CA MET A 242 8.58 15.77 -10.57
C MET A 242 7.73 14.74 -9.82
N ARG A 243 8.41 13.82 -9.15
CA ARG A 243 7.84 12.84 -8.23
C ARG A 243 8.42 13.04 -6.84
N PHE A 244 7.78 12.46 -5.83
CA PHE A 244 8.23 12.61 -4.46
C PHE A 244 8.51 11.24 -3.86
N ALA A 245 9.59 11.15 -3.09
CA ALA A 245 9.97 9.93 -2.39
C ALA A 245 10.22 10.25 -0.92
N ALA A 246 10.03 9.27 -0.06
CA ALA A 246 10.36 9.39 1.35
C ALA A 246 11.32 8.29 1.78
N THR A 247 12.01 8.51 2.90
CA THR A 247 12.93 7.52 3.47
C THR A 247 12.58 7.16 4.90
N TYR A 248 13.12 6.03 5.37
CA TYR A 248 13.04 5.65 6.79
C TYR A 248 13.84 6.56 7.74
N ASN A 249 14.61 7.50 7.19
CA ASN A 249 15.28 8.54 7.98
C ASN A 249 14.45 9.84 8.04
N ASN A 250 13.19 9.78 7.58
CA ASN A 250 12.26 10.91 7.53
C ASN A 250 12.70 12.05 6.62
N ASP A 251 13.44 11.72 5.56
CA ASP A 251 13.73 12.68 4.49
C ASP A 251 12.65 12.57 3.42
N VAL A 252 12.15 13.72 2.96
CA VAL A 252 11.30 13.88 1.77
C VAL A 252 12.18 14.38 0.63
N LEU A 253 12.15 13.66 -0.48
CA LEU A 253 12.98 13.87 -1.66
C LEU A 253 12.09 14.25 -2.85
N GLY A 254 12.51 15.27 -3.60
CA GLY A 254 12.02 15.55 -4.93
C GLY A 254 12.83 14.79 -5.97
N VAL A 255 12.15 14.10 -6.87
CA VAL A 255 12.72 13.31 -7.96
C VAL A 255 12.36 14.01 -9.26
N ASP A 256 13.27 14.82 -9.80
CA ASP A 256 13.07 15.45 -11.10
C ASP A 256 13.52 14.47 -12.20
N LEU A 257 12.55 13.97 -12.96
CA LEU A 257 12.74 12.95 -13.98
C LEU A 257 13.38 13.51 -15.26
N ARG A 258 13.27 14.82 -15.49
CA ARG A 258 13.84 15.48 -16.68
C ARG A 258 15.34 15.65 -16.54
N CYS A 259 15.77 16.14 -15.38
CA CYS A 259 17.19 16.38 -15.10
C CYS A 259 17.85 15.24 -14.33
N GLN A 260 17.11 14.19 -13.99
CA GLN A 260 17.63 12.98 -13.36
C GLN A 260 18.34 13.29 -12.03
N LYS A 261 17.74 14.17 -11.23
CA LYS A 261 18.29 14.64 -9.95
C LYS A 261 17.36 14.40 -8.79
N LEU A 262 17.98 14.17 -7.64
CA LEU A 262 17.33 14.11 -6.34
C LEU A 262 17.57 15.41 -5.59
N ALA A 263 16.49 16.05 -5.13
CA ALA A 263 16.53 17.22 -4.27
C ALA A 263 16.01 16.85 -2.87
N LEU A 264 16.71 17.27 -1.81
CA LEU A 264 16.16 17.17 -0.46
C LEU A 264 15.17 18.33 -0.28
N LEU A 265 13.91 18.00 -0.01
CA LEU A 265 12.83 19.00 0.17
C LEU A 265 12.55 19.27 1.64
N ALA A 266 12.51 18.21 2.45
CA ALA A 266 12.41 18.31 3.90
C ALA A 266 13.23 17.19 4.53
N SER A 267 13.97 17.50 5.60
CA SER A 267 14.70 16.52 6.40
C SER A 267 13.94 16.15 7.67
N GLY A 268 14.36 15.09 8.36
CA GLY A 268 13.80 14.74 9.66
C GLY A 268 13.91 15.88 10.68
N GLU A 269 14.96 16.70 10.60
CA GLU A 269 15.13 17.90 11.43
C GLU A 269 14.05 18.95 11.11
N ASP A 270 13.77 19.19 9.82
CA ASP A 270 12.72 20.14 9.37
C ASP A 270 11.31 19.69 9.77
N LEU A 271 11.10 18.37 9.88
CA LEU A 271 9.85 17.78 10.37
C LEU A 271 9.74 17.82 11.91
N GLY A 272 10.76 18.33 12.62
CA GLY A 272 10.80 18.42 14.08
C GLY A 272 11.08 17.08 14.77
N ILE A 273 11.61 16.10 14.05
CA ILE A 273 11.84 14.74 14.57
C ILE A 273 13.15 14.72 15.33
N LYS A 274 13.05 14.70 16.67
CA LYS A 274 14.19 14.47 17.57
C LYS A 274 14.46 12.97 17.62
N SER A 275 15.64 12.55 17.16
CA SER A 275 16.23 11.20 17.24
C SER A 275 15.27 10.05 17.56
N GLY A 276 14.83 9.31 16.54
CA GLY A 276 13.96 8.16 16.72
C GLY A 276 13.58 7.49 15.40
N SER A 277 13.31 6.18 15.45
CA SER A 277 12.97 5.32 14.30
C SER A 277 11.53 5.56 13.79
N GLY A 278 11.27 6.74 13.25
CA GLY A 278 9.93 7.19 12.82
C GLY A 278 9.58 6.97 11.34
N GLY A 279 10.47 6.35 10.56
CA GLY A 279 10.46 6.36 9.10
C GLY A 279 9.12 6.54 8.37
N ILE A 280 9.10 7.45 7.40
CA ILE A 280 7.92 7.78 6.59
C ILE A 280 7.45 6.54 5.83
N VAL A 281 6.14 6.28 5.83
CA VAL A 281 5.51 5.11 5.17
C VAL A 281 4.67 5.45 3.96
N GLN A 282 4.15 6.68 3.90
CA GLN A 282 3.26 7.12 2.83
C GLN A 282 3.32 8.65 2.71
N LEU A 283 3.24 9.12 1.47
CA LEU A 283 3.07 10.53 1.13
C LEU A 283 1.75 10.67 0.35
N LEU A 284 0.87 11.54 0.83
CA LEU A 284 -0.40 11.86 0.17
C LEU A 284 -0.44 13.35 -0.13
N PHE A 285 -0.91 13.72 -1.32
CA PHE A 285 -1.17 15.13 -1.64
C PHE A 285 -2.64 15.44 -1.50
N SER A 286 -2.95 16.64 -1.02
CA SER A 286 -4.28 17.23 -1.20
C SER A 286 -4.69 17.22 -2.68
N VAL A 287 -5.98 17.28 -2.95
CA VAL A 287 -6.51 17.32 -4.32
C VAL A 287 -5.97 18.53 -5.07
N ASN A 288 -5.92 19.70 -4.41
CA ASN A 288 -5.34 20.93 -4.95
C ASN A 288 -3.80 20.92 -5.05
N LYS A 289 -3.12 19.85 -4.59
CA LYS A 289 -1.66 19.67 -4.62
C LYS A 289 -0.85 20.71 -3.84
N HIS A 290 -1.48 21.55 -3.03
CA HIS A 290 -0.79 22.54 -2.22
C HIS A 290 -0.18 21.93 -0.96
N PHE A 291 -0.75 20.85 -0.44
CA PHE A 291 -0.35 20.27 0.83
C PHE A 291 0.04 18.80 0.67
N MET A 292 1.11 18.41 1.35
CA MET A 292 1.59 17.04 1.44
C MET A 292 1.42 16.53 2.88
N TYR A 293 0.72 15.42 3.02
CA TYR A 293 0.50 14.68 4.25
C TYR A 293 1.53 13.57 4.39
N VAL A 294 2.27 13.60 5.48
CA VAL A 294 3.39 12.69 5.74
C VAL A 294 3.02 11.75 6.88
N ILE A 295 2.82 10.47 6.55
CA ILE A 295 2.47 9.43 7.53
C ILE A 295 3.73 8.68 7.93
N LYS A 296 3.91 8.53 9.25
CA LYS A 296 5.15 8.06 9.87
C LYS A 296 4.90 6.89 10.81
N ARG A 297 5.86 5.99 10.91
CA ARG A 297 5.88 4.97 11.98
C ARG A 297 6.20 5.61 13.31
N ASN A 298 5.83 4.95 14.40
CA ASN A 298 6.17 5.38 15.76
C ASN A 298 5.75 6.84 16.06
N SER A 299 4.71 7.34 15.39
CA SER A 299 4.24 8.73 15.45
C SER A 299 2.81 8.81 16.00
N LYS A 300 2.50 9.91 16.69
CA LYS A 300 1.13 10.30 17.09
C LYS A 300 0.53 11.36 16.17
N PHE A 301 1.24 11.72 15.10
CA PHE A 301 0.88 12.83 14.23
C PHE A 301 1.09 12.47 12.76
N ILE A 302 0.23 13.02 11.91
CA ILE A 302 0.44 13.16 10.46
C ILE A 302 0.95 14.58 10.23
N ASP A 303 2.17 14.74 9.70
CA ASP A 303 2.70 16.08 9.42
C ASP A 303 2.10 16.63 8.12
N ILE A 304 1.91 17.94 8.06
CA ILE A 304 1.43 18.65 6.86
C ILE A 304 2.51 19.62 6.38
N LEU A 305 2.94 19.45 5.14
CA LEU A 305 3.92 20.31 4.45
C LEU A 305 3.22 21.15 3.38
N ASP A 306 3.61 22.42 3.23
CA ASP A 306 3.13 23.28 2.14
C ASP A 306 4.10 23.23 0.95
N ALA A 307 3.64 22.63 -0.16
CA ALA A 307 4.43 22.47 -1.39
C ALA A 307 4.82 23.83 -2.01
N ARG A 308 4.00 24.87 -1.83
CA ARG A 308 4.25 26.23 -2.35
C ARG A 308 5.31 26.96 -1.54
N ARG A 309 5.51 26.56 -0.28
CA ARG A 309 6.53 27.11 0.62
C ARG A 309 7.74 26.21 0.74
N GLY A 310 8.07 25.48 -0.33
CA GLY A 310 9.24 24.62 -0.39
C GLY A 310 9.18 23.46 0.60
N PHE A 311 7.98 22.92 0.87
CA PHE A 311 7.75 21.79 1.77
C PHE A 311 8.07 22.06 3.25
N SER A 312 7.98 23.33 3.67
CA SER A 312 8.00 23.65 5.10
C SER A 312 6.81 23.02 5.82
N LYS A 313 7.03 22.45 7.00
CA LYS A 313 5.97 21.98 7.88
C LYS A 313 5.12 23.14 8.38
N ILE A 314 3.82 23.07 8.17
CA ILE A 314 2.86 24.12 8.55
C ILE A 314 1.90 23.70 9.65
N ASN A 315 1.65 22.40 9.80
CA ASN A 315 0.65 21.88 10.73
C ASN A 315 0.83 20.37 10.99
N GLU A 316 0.04 19.83 11.91
CA GLU A 316 -0.01 18.41 12.27
C GLU A 316 -1.45 17.98 12.57
N LEU A 317 -1.84 16.77 12.13
CA LEU A 317 -3.08 16.13 12.56
C LEU A 317 -2.77 15.15 13.70
N ALA A 318 -3.40 15.36 14.85
CA ALA A 318 -3.22 14.48 16.01
C ALA A 318 -4.00 13.18 15.82
N LEU A 319 -3.32 12.06 16.06
CA LEU A 319 -3.93 10.74 16.12
C LEU A 319 -4.31 10.44 17.59
N PRO A 320 -5.49 9.84 17.84
CA PRO A 320 -5.88 9.40 19.18
C PRO A 320 -5.03 8.22 19.69
N PHE A 321 -4.15 7.67 18.84
CA PHE A 321 -3.24 6.57 19.15
C PHE A 321 -1.84 6.86 18.59
N LYS A 322 -0.86 6.03 18.98
CA LYS A 322 0.48 6.06 18.38
C LYS A 322 0.57 4.95 17.33
N ILE A 323 0.83 5.31 16.08
CA ILE A 323 1.21 4.34 15.05
C ILE A 323 2.47 3.63 15.55
N GLY A 324 2.43 2.30 15.64
CA GLY A 324 3.57 1.52 16.10
C GLY A 324 4.59 1.21 15.00
N SER A 325 5.20 0.02 15.11
CA SER A 325 6.14 -0.49 14.10
C SER A 325 5.45 -1.01 12.84
N GLN A 326 4.16 -1.28 12.88
CA GLN A 326 3.41 -1.75 11.72
C GLN A 326 2.88 -0.56 10.92
N LYS A 327 2.93 -0.69 9.59
CA LYS A 327 2.57 0.40 8.69
C LYS A 327 1.05 0.56 8.67
N PHE A 328 0.59 1.80 8.70
CA PHE A 328 -0.78 2.17 8.32
C PHE A 328 -0.73 2.85 6.95
N LYS A 329 -1.69 2.53 6.09
CA LYS A 329 -1.90 3.21 4.81
C LYS A 329 -3.25 3.92 4.85
N ALA A 330 -3.22 5.22 4.67
CA ALA A 330 -4.38 6.09 4.56
C ALA A 330 -4.79 6.26 3.09
N THR A 331 -5.92 6.92 2.87
CA THR A 331 -6.40 7.38 1.57
C THR A 331 -6.84 8.83 1.69
N LEU A 332 -6.68 9.57 0.60
CA LEU A 332 -7.14 10.95 0.48
C LEU A 332 -7.91 11.09 -0.83
N ASP A 333 -9.16 11.53 -0.74
CA ASP A 333 -10.01 11.79 -1.90
C ASP A 333 -10.80 13.09 -1.74
N ILE A 334 -11.39 13.56 -2.85
CA ILE A 334 -12.07 14.85 -2.91
C ILE A 334 -13.35 14.90 -2.06
N LEU A 335 -14.01 13.77 -1.87
CA LEU A 335 -15.33 13.69 -1.23
C LEU A 335 -15.19 13.53 0.28
N ASN A 336 -14.32 12.63 0.71
CA ASN A 336 -14.21 12.21 2.10
C ASN A 336 -13.05 12.88 2.84
N GLY A 337 -12.16 13.55 2.12
CA GLY A 337 -10.92 14.10 2.68
C GLY A 337 -9.92 12.99 3.00
N LEU A 338 -9.30 13.05 4.17
CA LEU A 338 -8.26 12.11 4.61
C LEU A 338 -8.84 11.05 5.55
N LEU A 339 -8.66 9.78 5.19
CA LEU A 339 -9.13 8.62 5.95
C LEU A 339 -7.97 7.72 6.37
N ILE A 340 -7.91 7.32 7.65
CA ILE A 340 -6.92 6.36 8.16
C ILE A 340 -7.54 5.43 9.21
N GLY A 341 -7.14 4.16 9.19
CA GLY A 341 -7.59 3.18 10.19
C GLY A 341 -6.92 3.37 11.55
N THR A 342 -7.51 2.77 12.59
CA THR A 342 -6.97 2.78 13.97
C THR A 342 -6.56 1.38 14.44
N ILE A 343 -5.86 1.32 15.57
CA ILE A 343 -5.52 0.07 16.25
C ILE A 343 -6.74 -0.69 16.79
N ASP A 344 -7.85 0.01 17.02
CA ASP A 344 -9.04 -0.53 17.70
C ASP A 344 -10.19 -0.88 16.75
N GLY A 345 -9.98 -0.77 15.42
CA GLY A 345 -10.98 -1.14 14.42
C GLY A 345 -11.87 0.00 13.93
N TYR A 346 -11.44 1.25 14.10
CA TYR A 346 -12.16 2.43 13.60
C TYR A 346 -11.47 3.04 12.38
N ILE A 347 -12.20 3.89 11.65
CA ILE A 347 -11.64 4.80 10.66
C ILE A 347 -11.75 6.23 11.20
N LEU A 348 -10.66 6.98 11.09
CA LEU A 348 -10.61 8.41 11.38
C LEU A 348 -10.76 9.16 10.06
N GLN A 349 -11.63 10.17 10.06
CA GLN A 349 -11.88 11.03 8.90
C GLN A 349 -11.60 12.49 9.25
N TRP A 350 -10.78 13.15 8.43
CA TRP A 350 -10.73 14.61 8.35
C TRP A 350 -11.39 15.05 7.04
N PRO A 351 -12.39 15.95 7.10
CA PRO A 351 -13.18 16.31 5.94
C PRO A 351 -12.34 17.06 4.89
N SER A 352 -12.82 17.02 3.65
CA SER A 352 -12.09 17.53 2.48
C SER A 352 -11.79 19.03 2.58
N ASP A 353 -12.74 19.83 3.06
CA ASP A 353 -12.53 21.26 3.31
C ASP A 353 -11.33 21.52 4.24
N MET A 354 -11.24 20.83 5.37
CA MET A 354 -10.12 20.94 6.29
C MET A 354 -8.79 20.51 5.64
N VAL A 355 -8.81 19.42 4.87
CA VAL A 355 -7.62 18.84 4.23
C VAL A 355 -7.11 19.75 3.10
N GLU A 356 -8.00 20.31 2.31
CA GLU A 356 -7.63 21.21 1.21
C GLU A 356 -7.06 22.56 1.67
N PHE A 357 -7.19 22.91 2.96
CA PHE A 357 -6.56 24.06 3.59
C PHE A 357 -5.43 23.71 4.58
N GLY A 358 -4.86 22.50 4.48
CA GLY A 358 -3.68 22.10 5.26
C GLY A 358 -3.99 21.87 6.74
N GLY A 359 -5.22 21.46 7.05
CA GLY A 359 -5.69 21.20 8.41
C GLY A 359 -5.85 22.46 9.28
N LEU A 360 -5.85 23.64 8.67
CA LEU A 360 -5.99 24.92 9.35
C LEU A 360 -7.48 25.30 9.40
N VAL A 361 -7.94 25.71 10.58
CA VAL A 361 -9.30 26.25 10.78
C VAL A 361 -9.31 27.73 10.40
N SER A 362 -10.44 28.22 9.86
CA SER A 362 -10.62 29.63 9.54
C SER A 362 -10.44 30.50 10.79
N ARG A 363 -9.80 31.67 10.64
CA ARG A 363 -9.54 32.60 11.76
C ARG A 363 -10.79 33.17 12.41
N GLU A 364 -11.94 33.08 11.73
CA GLU A 364 -13.21 33.67 12.18
C GLU A 364 -13.96 32.79 13.19
N GLU A 365 -13.62 31.50 13.29
CA GLU A 365 -14.18 30.58 14.28
C GLU A 365 -13.23 30.45 15.48
N GLN A 366 -13.37 31.37 16.45
CA GLN A 366 -12.87 31.17 17.81
C GLN A 366 -13.75 30.15 18.57
N GLN A 367 -14.08 29.02 17.95
CA GLN A 367 -14.71 27.89 18.61
C GLN A 367 -13.62 26.98 19.23
N PRO A 368 -13.94 26.25 20.32
CA PRO A 368 -12.95 25.46 21.03
C PRO A 368 -12.33 24.39 20.12
N GLN A 369 -11.19 23.85 20.56
CA GLN A 369 -10.30 22.89 19.86
C GLN A 369 -10.96 21.59 19.30
N SER A 370 -12.29 21.46 19.29
CA SER A 370 -13.06 20.30 18.85
C SER A 370 -13.03 20.03 17.34
N GLU A 371 -12.76 21.02 16.49
CA GLU A 371 -12.76 20.84 15.02
C GLU A 371 -11.49 20.17 14.46
N ARG A 372 -10.45 19.99 15.29
CA ARG A 372 -9.26 19.21 14.89
C ARG A 372 -9.43 17.72 15.14
N ILE A 373 -10.52 17.34 15.79
CA ILE A 373 -10.80 15.95 16.15
C ILE A 373 -11.37 15.26 14.90
N PRO A 374 -10.75 14.17 14.43
CA PRO A 374 -11.31 13.41 13.32
C PRO A 374 -12.72 12.90 13.66
N VAL A 375 -13.58 12.82 12.66
CA VAL A 375 -14.82 12.05 12.78
C VAL A 375 -14.43 10.57 12.92
N ILE A 376 -14.95 9.93 13.96
CA ILE A 376 -14.73 8.50 14.21
C ILE A 376 -15.87 7.72 13.59
N LEU A 377 -15.50 6.90 12.61
CA LEU A 377 -16.38 6.00 11.87
C LEU A 377 -16.19 4.58 12.40
N GLU A 378 -17.28 3.95 12.83
CA GLU A 378 -17.27 2.60 13.37
C GLU A 378 -17.37 1.57 12.24
N VAL A 379 -16.36 0.69 12.17
CA VAL A 379 -16.38 -0.52 11.35
C VAL A 379 -16.73 -1.70 12.26
N ASP A 380 -17.44 -2.70 11.76
CA ASP A 380 -17.88 -3.87 12.55
C ASP A 380 -16.73 -4.80 13.03
N GLN A 381 -15.47 -4.35 12.90
CA GLN A 381 -14.24 -5.09 13.18
C GLN A 381 -13.67 -4.78 14.56
N ARG A 382 -14.54 -4.77 15.57
CA ARG A 382 -14.16 -4.47 16.94
C ARG A 382 -12.98 -5.37 17.36
N ARG A 383 -11.89 -4.75 17.84
CA ARG A 383 -10.63 -5.39 18.32
C ARG A 383 -9.61 -5.78 17.26
N SER A 384 -9.86 -5.53 15.97
CA SER A 384 -8.83 -5.70 14.93
C SER A 384 -8.36 -4.36 14.40
N ARG A 385 -7.05 -4.20 14.22
CA ARG A 385 -6.51 -2.97 13.64
C ARG A 385 -6.89 -2.88 12.17
N VAL A 386 -7.40 -1.72 11.74
CA VAL A 386 -7.55 -1.38 10.32
C VAL A 386 -6.22 -0.81 9.82
N ASN A 387 -5.46 -1.60 9.05
CA ASN A 387 -4.09 -1.25 8.63
C ASN A 387 -4.01 -0.58 7.25
N ILE A 388 -5.01 -0.78 6.39
CA ILE A 388 -5.09 -0.12 5.07
C ILE A 388 -6.52 0.39 4.88
N VAL A 389 -6.66 1.63 4.45
CA VAL A 389 -7.92 2.23 4.00
C VAL A 389 -7.71 2.75 2.58
N LYS A 390 -8.60 2.40 1.66
CA LYS A 390 -8.55 2.81 0.25
C LYS A 390 -9.94 3.17 -0.27
N SER A 391 -10.11 4.43 -0.68
CA SER A 391 -11.34 4.89 -1.33
C SER A 391 -11.41 4.33 -2.74
N ASN A 392 -12.60 3.92 -3.17
CA ASN A 392 -12.82 3.49 -4.53
C ASN A 392 -12.72 4.70 -5.49
N PRO A 393 -11.93 4.61 -6.57
CA PRO A 393 -11.69 5.73 -7.48
C PRO A 393 -12.93 6.15 -8.29
N ALA A 394 -13.86 5.23 -8.57
CA ALA A 394 -15.09 5.49 -9.32
C ALA A 394 -16.27 5.85 -8.40
N ASN A 395 -16.29 5.33 -7.17
CA ASN A 395 -17.29 5.65 -6.16
C ASN A 395 -16.64 5.87 -4.78
N PRO A 396 -16.19 7.09 -4.45
CA PRO A 396 -15.49 7.35 -3.19
C PRO A 396 -16.27 7.02 -1.91
N GLN A 397 -17.60 6.87 -1.97
CA GLN A 397 -18.41 6.43 -0.82
C GLN A 397 -18.13 4.96 -0.44
N LEU A 398 -17.66 4.15 -1.39
CA LEU A 398 -17.25 2.77 -1.16
C LEU A 398 -15.77 2.72 -0.78
N ILE A 399 -15.47 2.22 0.41
CA ILE A 399 -14.12 2.11 0.95
C ILE A 399 -13.74 0.64 1.09
N ALA A 400 -12.55 0.28 0.62
CA ALA A 400 -11.93 -0.99 0.96
C ALA A 400 -11.00 -0.82 2.17
N THR A 401 -11.13 -1.73 3.13
CA THR A 401 -10.28 -1.76 4.33
C THR A 401 -9.64 -3.13 4.50
N SER A 402 -8.36 -3.13 4.89
CA SER A 402 -7.69 -4.33 5.44
C SER A 402 -7.67 -4.24 6.95
N PHE A 403 -8.00 -5.33 7.61
CA PHE A 403 -7.85 -5.50 9.04
C PHE A 403 -6.96 -6.68 9.39
N SER A 404 -6.25 -6.56 10.51
CA SER A 404 -5.33 -7.59 11.00
C SER A 404 -5.06 -7.44 12.49
N PRO A 405 -4.67 -8.53 13.18
CA PRO A 405 -4.15 -8.41 14.54
C PRO A 405 -2.80 -7.70 14.55
N ASP A 406 -2.34 -7.30 15.73
CA ASP A 406 -0.93 -6.99 15.88
C ASP A 406 -0.11 -8.27 15.71
N LYS A 407 0.66 -8.38 14.63
CA LYS A 407 1.53 -9.55 14.37
C LYS A 407 2.57 -9.86 15.47
N PHE A 408 2.85 -8.92 16.36
CA PHE A 408 3.75 -9.10 17.51
C PHE A 408 3.01 -9.56 18.77
N ASP A 409 1.68 -9.54 18.75
CA ASP A 409 0.84 -10.01 19.84
C ASP A 409 0.45 -11.48 19.59
N SER A 410 0.93 -12.37 20.46
CA SER A 410 0.65 -13.80 20.41
C SER A 410 -0.67 -14.19 21.09
N GLU A 411 -1.23 -13.33 21.94
CA GLU A 411 -2.35 -13.66 22.84
C GLU A 411 -3.70 -13.15 22.33
N CYS A 412 -3.71 -12.20 21.38
CA CYS A 412 -4.95 -11.71 20.78
C CYS A 412 -5.63 -12.72 19.84
N GLU A 413 -6.96 -12.63 19.80
CA GLU A 413 -7.80 -13.26 18.78
C GLU A 413 -7.33 -12.82 17.38
N VAL A 414 -7.21 -13.79 16.48
CA VAL A 414 -6.59 -13.59 15.17
C VAL A 414 -7.67 -13.41 14.12
N LEU A 415 -8.12 -12.17 14.02
CA LEU A 415 -9.07 -11.73 13.02
C LEU A 415 -8.34 -10.86 11.98
N SER A 416 -8.29 -11.36 10.75
CA SER A 416 -7.72 -10.69 9.59
C SER A 416 -8.65 -10.80 8.40
N GLY A 417 -8.51 -9.88 7.45
CA GLY A 417 -9.30 -9.92 6.23
C GLY A 417 -9.38 -8.59 5.51
N ILE A 418 -10.26 -8.55 4.53
CA ILE A 418 -10.62 -7.36 3.77
C ILE A 418 -12.13 -7.17 3.89
N SER A 419 -12.57 -5.92 3.95
CA SER A 419 -13.99 -5.56 3.86
C SER A 419 -14.19 -4.36 2.95
N LEU A 420 -15.38 -4.30 2.36
CA LEU A 420 -15.92 -3.12 1.72
C LEU A 420 -16.98 -2.51 2.62
N VAL A 421 -16.87 -1.21 2.86
CA VAL A 421 -17.80 -0.44 3.68
C VAL A 421 -18.27 0.79 2.92
N GLU A 422 -19.50 1.18 3.15
CA GLU A 422 -20.10 2.40 2.59
C GLU A 422 -20.22 3.47 3.68
N LEU A 423 -19.84 4.71 3.32
CA LEU A 423 -19.80 5.89 4.18
C LEU A 423 -21.16 6.53 4.49
#